data_AF-A0A0A9BZH2-F1
#
_entry.id   AF-A0A0A9BZH2-F1
#
_cell.length_a   1.000
_cell.length_b   1.000
_cell.length_c   1.000
_cell.angle_alpha   90.00
_cell.angle_beta   90.00
_cell.angle_gamma   90.00
#
_symmetry.space_group_name_H-M   'P 1'
#
loop_
_entity.id
_entity.type
_entity.pdbx_description
1 polymer ?
#
loop_
_entity_poly.entity_id
_entity_poly.type
_entity_poly.pdbx_seq_one_letter_code
_entity_poly.pdbx_strand_id
1 'polypeptide(L)'
;MTSKWEKNGAVQETADGLLGLGRGSVSLLSQLKQQGITKNVLGHCLSTNGGGFLFFGDDMVPTSRVTWVTMARSASGNYYSPGSATLYFDRHSLGVKTMEVVFNSGSTYTYFVAQQYQAVVSALKGGLSKTLKQVSDPSLPLCWKGQKAFKSVFDVKKEFKSLFLSFANGKNAVMEIPPENYLLVTKNGNVCLGILDGSAAKLSFNIIGDITMQDQMVIYDNEKAQLGWVRGACSRSAKSIISFLP
;
A
#
# COMPACT_ATOMS: atom_id res chain seq x y z
N MET A 1 -11.58 5.63 5.02
CA MET A 1 -11.12 4.90 3.82
C MET A 1 -12.06 5.25 2.71
N THR A 2 -11.57 5.91 1.66
CA THR A 2 -12.33 6.15 0.43
C THR A 2 -11.41 5.81 -0.72
N SER A 3 -11.55 4.61 -1.29
CA SER A 3 -11.12 4.38 -2.67
C SER A 3 -11.88 3.20 -3.27
N LYS A 4 -12.95 3.50 -4.00
CA LYS A 4 -13.42 2.64 -5.09
C LYS A 4 -13.20 3.40 -6.39
N TRP A 5 -12.53 2.77 -7.34
CA TRP A 5 -12.55 3.22 -8.74
C TRP A 5 -13.61 2.41 -9.46
N GLU A 6 -14.74 3.02 -9.80
CA GLU A 6 -15.69 2.44 -10.73
C GLU A 6 -16.16 3.43 -11.79
N LYS A 7 -16.73 2.84 -12.84
CA LYS A 7 -16.92 3.38 -14.18
C LYS A 7 -17.92 4.56 -14.23
N ASN A 8 -17.41 5.78 -14.38
CA ASN A 8 -17.96 6.94 -15.14
C ASN A 8 -18.23 8.16 -14.28
N GLY A 9 -17.64 9.31 -14.65
CA GLY A 9 -17.76 10.57 -13.91
C GLY A 9 -17.04 10.53 -12.57
N ALA A 10 -16.64 11.69 -12.06
CA ALA A 10 -16.30 11.80 -10.66
C ALA A 10 -17.60 11.59 -9.86
N VAL A 11 -17.86 10.35 -9.43
CA VAL A 11 -18.81 10.12 -8.35
C VAL A 11 -18.13 10.69 -7.12
N GLN A 12 -18.62 11.84 -6.67
CA GLN A 12 -18.27 12.37 -5.37
C GLN A 12 -18.80 11.36 -4.35
N GLU A 13 -17.90 10.52 -3.82
CA GLU A 13 -18.18 9.71 -2.64
C GLU A 13 -18.69 10.66 -1.55
N THR A 14 -19.97 10.58 -1.23
CA THR A 14 -20.57 11.38 -0.17
C THR A 14 -20.12 10.78 1.14
N ALA A 15 -19.02 11.29 1.68
CA ALA A 15 -18.57 10.99 3.03
C ALA A 15 -18.93 12.17 3.93
N ASP A 16 -19.71 11.91 4.98
CA ASP A 16 -20.08 12.91 5.98
C ASP A 16 -18.95 13.18 7.00
N GLY A 17 -17.82 12.49 6.87
CA GLY A 17 -16.68 12.70 7.76
C GLY A 17 -15.49 11.76 7.51
N LEU A 18 -14.46 11.96 8.31
CA LEU A 18 -13.21 11.19 8.29
C LEU A 18 -13.04 10.45 9.62
N LEU A 19 -12.90 9.12 9.55
CA LEU A 19 -12.55 8.31 10.71
C LEU A 19 -11.02 8.29 10.92
N GLY A 20 -10.54 9.02 11.92
CA GLY A 20 -9.11 9.08 12.27
C GLY A 20 -8.63 7.83 13.02
N LEU A 21 -7.76 7.04 12.39
CA LEU A 21 -7.20 5.79 12.95
C LEU A 21 -5.73 5.92 13.40
N GLY A 22 -5.19 7.15 13.41
CA GLY A 22 -3.80 7.43 13.77
C GLY A 22 -3.45 7.12 15.23
N ARG A 23 -2.20 7.38 15.61
CA ARG A 23 -1.65 7.06 16.94
C ARG A 23 -1.94 8.11 18.02
N GLY A 24 -2.67 9.17 17.66
CA GLY A 24 -3.00 10.27 18.57
C GLY A 24 -4.00 9.85 19.65
N SER A 25 -4.00 10.58 20.77
CA SER A 25 -4.93 10.33 21.89
C SER A 25 -6.40 10.50 21.52
N VAL A 26 -6.71 11.35 20.53
CA VAL A 26 -8.08 11.59 20.04
C VAL A 26 -8.51 10.63 18.92
N SER A 27 -7.67 9.67 18.51
CA SER A 27 -8.10 8.68 17.51
C SER A 27 -9.19 7.76 18.03
N LEU A 28 -10.02 7.20 17.14
CA LEU A 28 -11.09 6.28 17.54
C LEU A 28 -10.55 5.14 18.41
N LEU A 29 -9.45 4.53 17.98
CA LEU A 29 -8.88 3.38 18.67
C LEU A 29 -8.35 3.73 20.07
N SER A 30 -7.74 4.91 20.23
CA SER A 30 -7.30 5.41 21.54
C SER A 30 -8.50 5.61 22.48
N GLN A 31 -9.61 6.16 21.98
CA GLN A 31 -10.84 6.35 22.75
C GLN A 31 -11.49 5.03 23.15
N LEU A 32 -11.57 4.05 22.24
CA LEU A 32 -12.09 2.71 22.53
C LEU A 32 -11.25 1.99 23.60
N LYS A 33 -9.92 2.12 23.54
CA LYS A 33 -9.01 1.60 24.57
C LYS A 33 -9.26 2.26 25.92
N GLN A 34 -9.39 3.59 25.95
CA GLN A 34 -9.62 4.36 27.18
C GLN A 34 -10.94 3.96 27.88
N GLN A 35 -11.95 3.58 27.11
CA GLN A 35 -13.23 3.09 27.63
C GLN A 35 -13.21 1.59 28.00
N GLY A 36 -12.07 0.90 27.82
CA GLY A 36 -11.94 -0.52 28.13
C GLY A 36 -12.67 -1.46 27.16
N ILE A 37 -13.08 -0.97 25.98
CA ILE A 37 -13.90 -1.73 25.02
C ILE A 37 -13.04 -2.77 24.27
N THR A 38 -11.83 -2.40 23.87
CA THR A 38 -10.93 -3.28 23.12
C THR A 38 -9.47 -2.90 23.31
N LYS A 39 -8.55 -3.78 22.93
CA LYS A 39 -7.11 -3.47 22.87
C LYS A 39 -6.84 -2.39 21.83
N ASN A 40 -5.75 -1.64 22.02
CA ASN A 40 -5.27 -0.65 21.04
C ASN A 40 -4.56 -1.36 19.89
N VAL A 41 -5.31 -2.18 19.17
CA VAL A 41 -4.89 -2.89 17.97
C VAL A 41 -5.95 -2.65 16.91
N LEU A 42 -5.53 -2.36 15.68
CA LEU A 42 -6.41 -2.39 14.52
C LEU A 42 -5.77 -3.17 13.39
N GLY A 43 -6.58 -3.64 12.46
CA GLY A 43 -6.07 -4.09 11.17
C GLY A 43 -7.10 -3.92 10.09
N HIS A 44 -6.63 -3.80 8.85
CA HIS A 44 -7.47 -3.73 7.67
C HIS A 44 -6.92 -4.62 6.56
N CYS A 45 -7.80 -4.98 5.65
CA CYS A 45 -7.49 -5.79 4.48
C CYS A 45 -8.35 -5.25 3.33
N LEU A 46 -7.72 -4.58 2.37
CA LEU A 46 -8.40 -3.95 1.23
C LEU A 46 -8.45 -4.94 0.07
N SER A 47 -9.63 -5.20 -0.49
CA SER A 47 -9.77 -6.13 -1.62
C SER A 47 -9.52 -5.42 -2.95
N THR A 48 -8.75 -6.07 -3.84
CA THR A 48 -8.55 -5.61 -5.23
C THR A 48 -9.85 -5.51 -6.03
N ASN A 49 -10.88 -6.27 -5.64
CA ASN A 49 -12.21 -6.25 -6.27
C ASN A 49 -13.18 -5.26 -5.59
N GLY A 50 -12.68 -4.39 -4.71
CA GLY A 50 -13.48 -3.54 -3.85
C GLY A 50 -13.95 -4.23 -2.58
N GLY A 51 -14.36 -3.43 -1.60
CA GLY A 51 -14.68 -3.89 -0.25
C GLY A 51 -13.42 -4.27 0.55
N GLY A 52 -13.57 -5.25 1.44
CA GLY A 52 -12.55 -5.64 2.41
C GLY A 52 -13.12 -5.62 3.82
N PHE A 53 -12.24 -5.55 4.81
CA PHE A 53 -12.66 -5.42 6.21
C PHE A 53 -11.69 -4.56 7.03
N LEU A 54 -12.22 -4.04 8.12
CA LEU A 54 -11.51 -3.34 9.19
C LEU A 54 -11.89 -4.05 10.49
N PHE A 55 -10.93 -4.26 11.39
CA PHE A 55 -11.17 -4.80 12.72
C PHE A 55 -10.46 -3.97 13.78
N PHE A 56 -11.00 -4.00 15.00
CA PHE A 56 -10.43 -3.40 16.19
C PHE A 56 -10.28 -4.48 17.27
N GLY A 57 -9.18 -4.43 18.00
CA GLY A 57 -8.77 -5.48 18.94
C GLY A 57 -7.80 -6.48 18.32
N ASP A 58 -7.35 -7.41 19.16
CA ASP A 58 -6.31 -8.40 18.85
C ASP A 58 -6.85 -9.78 18.47
N ASP A 59 -8.17 -10.02 18.60
CA ASP A 59 -8.82 -11.30 18.28
C ASP A 59 -8.59 -11.78 16.84
N MET A 60 -8.41 -10.84 15.91
CA MET A 60 -8.30 -11.10 14.48
C MET A 60 -6.84 -11.01 13.97
N VAL A 61 -5.86 -10.93 14.87
CA VAL A 61 -4.44 -10.90 14.51
C VAL A 61 -3.97 -12.34 14.25
N PRO A 62 -3.45 -12.65 13.04
CA PRO A 62 -2.92 -13.98 12.76
C PRO A 62 -1.72 -14.31 13.66
N THR A 63 -1.65 -15.55 14.12
CA THR A 63 -0.58 -16.04 15.01
C THR A 63 0.70 -16.39 14.27
N SER A 64 0.65 -16.55 12.94
CA SER A 64 1.77 -16.98 12.10
C SER A 64 1.87 -16.12 10.83
N ARG A 65 3.05 -16.17 10.18
CA ARG A 65 3.34 -15.62 8.83
C ARG A 65 3.17 -14.11 8.64
N VAL A 66 2.73 -13.39 9.67
CA VAL A 66 2.82 -11.94 9.70
C VAL A 66 4.28 -11.53 9.77
N THR A 67 4.67 -10.66 8.85
CA THR A 67 5.95 -9.97 8.92
C THR A 67 5.77 -8.77 9.84
N TRP A 68 6.54 -8.72 10.92
CA TRP A 68 6.47 -7.66 11.93
C TRP A 68 7.70 -6.75 11.90
N VAL A 69 7.48 -5.47 12.16
CA VAL A 69 8.51 -4.46 12.41
C VAL A 69 8.16 -3.63 13.62
N THR A 70 9.17 -3.22 14.38
CA THR A 70 8.98 -2.20 15.41
C THR A 70 8.71 -0.86 14.74
N MET A 71 7.61 -0.21 15.11
CA MET A 71 7.26 1.10 14.57
C MET A 71 8.36 2.11 14.89
N ALA A 72 8.78 2.89 13.90
CA ALA A 72 9.68 4.00 14.15
C ALA A 72 8.99 5.06 15.03
N ARG A 73 9.76 5.64 15.95
CA ARG A 73 9.36 6.86 16.64
C ARG A 73 9.55 8.01 15.66
N SER A 74 8.45 8.56 15.17
CA SER A 74 8.50 9.82 14.44
C SER A 74 8.70 10.96 15.44
N ALA A 75 9.65 11.85 15.13
CA ALA A 75 9.85 13.09 15.87
C ALA A 75 8.79 14.16 15.53
N SER A 76 7.98 13.96 14.49
CA SER A 76 7.16 15.00 13.86
C SER A 76 5.70 14.60 13.57
N GLY A 77 5.23 13.42 13.97
CA GLY A 77 3.80 13.08 13.78
C GLY A 77 3.28 11.77 14.39
N ASN A 78 1.96 11.70 14.50
CA ASN A 78 1.20 10.54 15.01
C ASN A 78 0.85 9.51 13.92
N TYR A 79 1.75 9.32 12.95
CA TYR A 79 1.57 8.40 11.84
C TYR A 79 2.22 7.03 12.09
N TYR A 80 1.81 6.03 11.30
CA TYR A 80 2.36 4.68 11.38
C TYR A 80 3.51 4.52 10.40
N SER A 81 4.71 4.31 10.94
CA SER A 81 5.92 4.10 10.14
C SER A 81 6.60 2.80 10.54
N PRO A 82 6.89 1.88 9.60
CA PRO A 82 7.82 0.77 9.80
C PRO A 82 9.30 1.20 9.87
N GLY A 83 9.60 2.49 9.71
CA GLY A 83 10.95 3.04 9.63
C GLY A 83 11.47 3.20 8.20
N SER A 84 12.80 3.29 8.07
CA SER A 84 13.45 3.45 6.78
C SER A 84 13.54 2.13 6.02
N ALA A 85 13.41 2.18 4.70
CA ALA A 85 13.48 1.01 3.83
C ALA A 85 14.51 1.15 2.71
N THR A 86 15.17 0.04 2.39
CA THR A 86 15.92 -0.13 1.13
C THR A 86 14.97 -0.63 0.05
N LEU A 87 15.05 -0.01 -1.13
CA LEU A 87 14.18 -0.31 -2.28
C LEU A 87 14.88 -1.23 -3.27
N TYR A 88 14.18 -2.29 -3.67
CA TYR A 88 14.64 -3.27 -4.65
C TYR A 88 13.64 -3.39 -5.79
N PHE A 89 14.14 -3.70 -6.98
CA PHE A 89 13.36 -4.06 -8.16
C PHE A 89 13.85 -5.39 -8.70
N ASP A 90 12.94 -6.35 -8.90
CA ASP A 90 13.29 -7.72 -9.30
C ASP A 90 14.42 -8.33 -8.45
N ARG A 91 14.37 -8.12 -7.12
CA ARG A 91 15.37 -8.55 -6.12
C ARG A 91 16.75 -7.89 -6.21
N HIS A 92 16.93 -6.88 -7.05
CA HIS A 92 18.16 -6.09 -7.15
C HIS A 92 17.96 -4.75 -6.45
N SER A 93 18.94 -4.33 -5.63
CA SER A 93 18.87 -3.01 -4.97
C SER A 93 18.91 -1.91 -6.02
N LEU A 94 18.07 -0.89 -5.86
CA LEU A 94 18.10 0.30 -6.72
C LEU A 94 19.20 1.31 -6.37
N GLY A 95 20.01 1.04 -5.33
CA GLY A 95 21.15 1.88 -4.96
C GLY A 95 20.80 3.30 -4.47
N VAL A 96 19.52 3.56 -4.19
CA VAL A 96 19.05 4.84 -3.64
C VAL A 96 19.16 4.87 -2.13
N LYS A 97 19.31 6.08 -1.56
CA LYS A 97 19.35 6.26 -0.10
C LYS A 97 18.08 5.68 0.54
N THR A 98 18.23 5.02 1.67
CA THR A 98 17.08 4.58 2.47
C THR A 98 16.29 5.78 2.96
N MET A 99 14.97 5.73 2.85
CA MET A 99 14.08 6.80 3.29
C MET A 99 12.98 6.23 4.17
N GLU A 100 12.49 7.06 5.09
CA GLU A 100 11.35 6.76 5.94
C GLU A 100 10.13 6.41 5.07
N VAL A 101 9.39 5.40 5.52
CA VAL A 101 8.14 4.96 4.90
C VAL A 101 7.01 5.17 5.89
N VAL A 102 5.87 5.62 5.41
CA VAL A 102 4.64 5.80 6.19
C VAL A 102 3.52 5.02 5.54
N PHE A 103 2.79 4.23 6.32
CA PHE A 103 1.61 3.51 5.85
C PHE A 103 0.40 4.42 6.02
N ASN A 104 -0.26 4.78 4.92
CA ASN A 104 -1.38 5.72 4.94
C ASN A 104 -2.56 5.20 4.11
N SER A 105 -3.57 4.64 4.77
CA SER A 105 -4.79 4.16 4.09
C SER A 105 -5.76 5.29 3.70
N GLY A 106 -5.34 6.54 3.83
CA GLY A 106 -6.02 7.71 3.29
C GLY A 106 -5.46 8.17 1.95
N SER A 107 -4.37 7.56 1.47
CA SER A 107 -3.78 7.85 0.17
C SER A 107 -4.13 6.73 -0.81
N THR A 108 -4.85 7.06 -1.88
CA THR A 108 -5.21 6.09 -2.93
C THR A 108 -3.98 5.46 -3.59
N TYR A 109 -2.95 6.29 -3.86
CA TYR A 109 -1.72 5.89 -4.53
C TYR A 109 -0.54 5.85 -3.56
N THR A 110 0.49 5.12 -3.96
CA THR A 110 1.80 5.16 -3.29
C THR A 110 2.58 6.37 -3.81
N TYR A 111 3.29 7.06 -2.92
CA TYR A 111 4.09 8.21 -3.28
C TYR A 111 5.53 7.97 -2.85
N PHE A 112 6.46 8.08 -3.79
CA PHE A 112 7.88 8.04 -3.49
C PHE A 112 8.49 9.42 -3.64
N VAL A 113 9.36 9.79 -2.71
CA VAL A 113 10.12 11.04 -2.87
C VAL A 113 11.02 10.94 -4.10
N ALA A 114 11.44 12.09 -4.64
CA ALA A 114 11.97 12.21 -5.99
C ALA A 114 13.02 11.14 -6.36
N GLN A 115 14.01 10.90 -5.50
CA GLN A 115 15.08 9.94 -5.79
C GLN A 115 14.56 8.51 -5.98
N GLN A 116 13.69 8.03 -5.08
CA GLN A 116 13.10 6.69 -5.11
C GLN A 116 12.14 6.55 -6.28
N TYR A 117 11.33 7.59 -6.54
CA TYR A 117 10.42 7.62 -7.68
C TYR A 117 11.17 7.47 -9.01
N GLN A 118 12.21 8.29 -9.23
CA GLN A 118 12.99 8.25 -10.47
C GLN A 118 13.73 6.91 -10.65
N ALA A 119 14.27 6.34 -9.58
CA ALA A 119 14.92 5.03 -9.65
C ALA A 119 13.94 3.91 -10.04
N VAL A 120 12.72 3.93 -9.47
CA VAL A 120 11.66 2.96 -9.82
C VAL A 120 11.23 3.13 -11.27
N VAL A 121 10.97 4.37 -11.71
CA VAL A 121 10.55 4.65 -13.09
C VAL A 121 11.64 4.22 -14.08
N SER A 122 12.91 4.49 -13.78
CA SER A 122 14.04 4.08 -14.61
C SER A 122 14.15 2.56 -14.71
N ALA A 123 14.14 1.86 -13.57
CA ALA A 123 14.23 0.40 -13.52
C ALA A 123 13.04 -0.28 -14.23
N LEU A 124 11.82 0.23 -14.00
CA LEU A 124 10.62 -0.24 -14.70
C LEU A 124 10.79 -0.10 -16.20
N LYS A 125 11.05 1.11 -16.71
CA LYS A 125 11.18 1.38 -18.15
C LYS A 125 12.28 0.54 -18.80
N GLY A 126 13.39 0.32 -18.09
CA GLY A 126 14.50 -0.53 -18.57
C GLY A 126 14.13 -2.00 -18.71
N GLY A 127 13.15 -2.48 -17.94
CA GLY A 127 12.67 -3.88 -17.97
C GLY A 127 11.50 -4.15 -18.90
N LEU A 128 10.81 -3.13 -19.43
CA LEU A 128 9.62 -3.32 -20.27
C LEU A 128 9.97 -3.81 -21.67
N SER A 129 9.13 -4.69 -22.23
CA SER A 129 9.26 -5.08 -23.62
C SER A 129 8.93 -3.93 -24.58
N LYS A 130 9.53 -3.98 -25.78
CA LYS A 130 9.28 -3.00 -26.85
C LYS A 130 7.83 -2.99 -27.37
N THR A 131 7.02 -3.97 -26.97
CA THR A 131 5.61 -4.05 -27.36
C THR A 131 4.72 -3.07 -26.59
N LEU A 132 5.17 -2.65 -25.40
CA LEU A 132 4.51 -1.64 -24.59
C LEU A 132 5.00 -0.25 -25.00
N LYS A 133 4.07 0.59 -25.46
CA LYS A 133 4.38 1.97 -25.85
C LYS A 133 3.88 2.93 -24.79
N GLN A 134 4.74 3.82 -24.31
CA GLN A 134 4.33 4.89 -23.40
C GLN A 134 3.28 5.76 -24.09
N VAL A 135 2.22 6.12 -23.37
CA VAL A 135 1.08 6.89 -23.89
C VAL A 135 0.65 7.92 -22.85
N SER A 136 0.12 9.05 -23.31
CA SER A 136 -0.55 10.01 -22.42
C SER A 136 -1.95 9.50 -22.06
N ASP A 137 -2.29 9.50 -20.79
CA ASP A 137 -3.63 9.17 -20.30
C ASP A 137 -3.99 10.19 -19.20
N PRO A 138 -5.19 10.80 -19.22
CA PRO A 138 -5.58 11.78 -18.22
C PRO A 138 -5.72 11.20 -16.80
N SER A 139 -5.79 9.87 -16.67
CA SER A 139 -5.97 9.22 -15.37
C SER A 139 -4.70 9.28 -14.52
N LEU A 140 -3.53 9.10 -15.12
CA LEU A 140 -2.25 9.00 -14.41
C LEU A 140 -1.07 9.44 -15.29
N PRO A 141 0.02 9.98 -14.70
CA PRO A 141 1.09 10.62 -15.44
C PRO A 141 1.97 9.67 -16.25
N LEU A 142 2.04 8.39 -15.86
CA LEU A 142 2.89 7.41 -16.53
C LEU A 142 2.09 6.15 -16.88
N CYS A 143 1.84 5.98 -18.17
CA CYS A 143 1.02 4.90 -18.71
C CYS A 143 1.61 4.29 -19.97
N TRP A 144 1.21 3.05 -20.26
CA TRP A 144 1.59 2.30 -21.44
C TRP A 144 0.38 1.63 -22.08
N LYS A 145 0.42 1.49 -23.41
CA LYS A 145 -0.54 0.71 -24.18
C LYS A 145 0.16 -0.47 -24.85
N GLY A 146 -0.56 -1.59 -24.91
CA GLY A 146 -0.17 -2.75 -25.72
C GLY A 146 -0.73 -2.67 -27.13
N GLN A 147 -0.62 -3.77 -27.87
CA GLN A 147 -1.26 -3.93 -29.18
C GLN A 147 -2.79 -3.96 -29.10
N LYS A 148 -3.31 -4.48 -27.98
CA LYS A 148 -4.73 -4.53 -27.65
C LYS A 148 -4.95 -3.82 -26.32
N ALA A 149 -6.15 -3.28 -26.12
CA ALA A 149 -6.57 -2.72 -24.85
C ALA A 149 -6.52 -3.79 -23.75
N PHE A 150 -5.90 -3.46 -22.61
CA PHE A 150 -5.93 -4.30 -21.42
C PHE A 150 -7.31 -4.21 -20.75
N LYS A 151 -7.79 -5.33 -20.23
CA LYS A 151 -9.01 -5.40 -19.41
C LYS A 151 -8.68 -5.42 -17.93
N SER A 152 -7.51 -5.95 -17.56
CA SER A 152 -7.03 -6.03 -16.19
C SER A 152 -5.51 -6.05 -16.11
N VAL A 153 -4.95 -5.81 -14.92
CA VAL A 153 -3.50 -5.93 -14.69
C VAL A 153 -3.01 -7.36 -15.01
N PHE A 154 -3.84 -8.39 -14.87
CA PHE A 154 -3.48 -9.78 -15.21
C PHE A 154 -3.09 -9.96 -16.69
N ASP A 155 -3.61 -9.13 -17.59
CA ASP A 155 -3.31 -9.20 -19.02
C ASP A 155 -1.87 -8.78 -19.33
N VAL A 156 -1.24 -8.01 -18.44
CA VAL A 156 0.06 -7.37 -18.68
C VAL A 156 1.09 -7.60 -17.58
N LYS A 157 0.70 -8.11 -16.40
CA LYS A 157 1.60 -8.21 -15.23
C LYS A 157 2.90 -8.98 -15.47
N LYS A 158 2.94 -9.90 -16.45
CA LYS A 158 4.16 -10.65 -16.79
C LYS A 158 5.27 -9.77 -17.39
N GLU A 159 4.91 -8.62 -17.95
CA GLU A 159 5.84 -7.63 -18.47
C GLU A 159 6.49 -6.77 -17.37
N PHE A 160 5.99 -6.88 -16.13
CA PHE A 160 6.36 -6.05 -15.00
C PHE A 160 6.92 -6.93 -13.87
N LYS A 161 7.88 -6.40 -13.09
CA LYS A 161 8.54 -7.12 -11.99
C LYS A 161 8.11 -6.59 -10.63
N SER A 162 8.17 -7.42 -9.59
CA SER A 162 7.86 -6.97 -8.23
C SER A 162 8.90 -5.95 -7.73
N LEU A 163 8.41 -4.98 -6.95
CA LEU A 163 9.24 -4.14 -6.09
C LEU A 163 9.31 -4.78 -4.70
N PHE A 164 10.37 -4.47 -3.94
CA PHE A 164 10.49 -4.91 -2.56
C PHE A 164 11.00 -3.77 -1.68
N LEU A 165 10.41 -3.66 -0.49
CA LEU A 165 10.89 -2.78 0.58
C LEU A 165 11.47 -3.66 1.69
N SER A 166 12.75 -3.50 1.97
CA SER A 166 13.41 -4.15 3.10
C SER A 166 13.59 -3.15 4.24
N PHE A 167 12.96 -3.40 5.37
CA PHE A 167 12.95 -2.51 6.53
C PHE A 167 14.03 -2.91 7.53
N ALA A 168 14.75 -1.91 8.05
CA ALA A 168 15.78 -2.12 9.05
C ALA A 168 15.23 -2.49 10.44
N ASN A 169 13.99 -2.10 10.73
CA ASN A 169 13.37 -2.25 12.05
C ASN A 169 12.70 -3.61 12.28
N GLY A 170 13.06 -4.64 11.51
CA GLY A 170 12.56 -5.99 11.71
C GLY A 170 13.46 -7.05 11.06
N LYS A 171 13.48 -8.24 11.65
CA LYS A 171 14.26 -9.36 11.13
C LYS A 171 13.60 -9.91 9.86
N ASN A 172 14.32 -9.90 8.75
CA ASN A 172 13.81 -10.32 7.44
C ASN A 172 12.50 -9.62 7.05
N ALA A 173 12.34 -8.35 7.47
CA ALA A 173 11.15 -7.57 7.20
C ALA A 173 11.14 -7.06 5.76
N VAL A 174 10.64 -7.89 4.85
CA VAL A 174 10.53 -7.58 3.44
C VAL A 174 9.05 -7.52 3.03
N MET A 175 8.62 -6.38 2.49
CA MET A 175 7.32 -6.23 1.85
C MET A 175 7.50 -6.35 0.35
N GLU A 176 6.92 -7.38 -0.26
CA GLU A 176 6.83 -7.49 -1.71
C GLU A 176 5.61 -6.70 -2.23
N ILE A 177 5.85 -5.89 -3.25
CA ILE A 177 4.84 -5.10 -3.96
C ILE A 177 4.78 -5.63 -5.40
N PRO A 178 3.86 -6.56 -5.70
CA PRO A 178 3.72 -7.16 -7.02
C PRO A 178 3.05 -6.16 -7.98
N PRO A 179 3.06 -6.42 -9.30
CA PRO A 179 2.44 -5.55 -10.31
C PRO A 179 1.00 -5.14 -9.99
N GLU A 180 0.20 -6.04 -9.43
CA GLU A 180 -1.18 -5.79 -9.00
C GLU A 180 -1.29 -4.69 -7.92
N ASN A 181 -0.22 -4.45 -7.16
CA ASN A 181 -0.15 -3.50 -6.06
C ASN A 181 0.55 -2.18 -6.41
N TYR A 182 0.87 -1.97 -7.69
CA TYR A 182 1.38 -0.69 -8.17
C TYR A 182 0.92 -0.32 -9.58
N LEU A 183 0.16 -1.17 -10.26
CA LEU A 183 -0.41 -0.90 -11.58
C LEU A 183 -1.94 -0.84 -11.52
N LEU A 184 -2.52 -0.07 -12.43
CA LEU A 184 -3.95 -0.11 -12.70
C LEU A 184 -4.22 0.00 -14.19
N VAL A 185 -5.34 -0.57 -14.63
CA VAL A 185 -5.80 -0.45 -16.02
C VAL A 185 -6.88 0.62 -16.10
N THR A 186 -6.68 1.62 -16.96
CA THR A 186 -7.62 2.72 -17.17
C THR A 186 -8.78 2.30 -18.05
N LYS A 187 -9.82 3.13 -18.11
CA LYS A 187 -10.97 2.90 -19.00
C LYS A 187 -10.59 2.89 -20.48
N ASN A 188 -9.46 3.50 -20.83
CA ASN A 188 -8.91 3.51 -22.18
C ASN A 188 -8.15 2.22 -22.51
N GLY A 189 -8.07 1.27 -21.58
CA GLY A 189 -7.33 0.02 -21.74
C GLY A 189 -5.82 0.19 -21.67
N ASN A 190 -5.35 1.29 -21.07
CA ASN A 190 -3.93 1.54 -20.81
C ASN A 190 -3.56 1.05 -19.41
N VAL A 191 -2.34 0.53 -19.22
CA VAL A 191 -1.80 0.23 -17.89
C VAL A 191 -1.01 1.42 -17.38
N CYS A 192 -1.25 1.85 -16.16
CA CYS A 192 -0.63 3.03 -15.56
C CYS A 192 0.05 2.71 -14.23
N LEU A 193 1.14 3.44 -13.94
CA LEU A 193 1.87 3.35 -12.69
C LEU A 193 1.11 4.12 -11.59
N GLY A 194 0.62 3.40 -10.58
CA GLY A 194 0.01 3.93 -9.36
C GLY A 194 1.01 4.25 -8.24
N ILE A 195 2.28 4.42 -8.60
CA ILE A 195 3.31 5.09 -7.78
C ILE A 195 3.51 6.47 -8.38
N LEU A 196 3.37 7.51 -7.56
CA LEU A 196 3.44 8.91 -7.96
C LEU A 196 4.68 9.61 -7.39
N ASP A 197 5.07 10.70 -8.05
CA ASP A 197 6.16 11.55 -7.59
C ASP A 197 5.71 12.39 -6.39
N GLY A 198 6.28 12.10 -5.22
CA GLY A 198 6.00 12.79 -3.97
C GLY A 198 6.56 14.22 -3.91
N SER A 199 7.40 14.64 -4.85
CA SER A 199 7.95 16.01 -4.89
C SER A 199 6.88 17.07 -5.13
N ALA A 200 5.85 16.75 -5.93
CA ALA A 200 4.72 17.66 -6.16
C ALA A 200 3.95 17.98 -4.87
N ALA A 201 3.91 17.03 -3.94
CA ALA A 201 3.32 17.17 -2.61
C ALA A 201 4.34 17.59 -1.53
N LYS A 202 5.59 17.91 -1.92
CA LYS A 202 6.70 18.28 -1.03
C LYS A 202 6.92 17.29 0.12
N LEU A 203 6.73 16.00 -0.15
CA LEU A 203 6.90 14.95 0.84
C LEU A 203 8.38 14.77 1.21
N SER A 204 8.66 14.58 2.50
CA SER A 204 9.98 14.24 3.03
C SER A 204 10.17 12.74 3.32
N PHE A 205 9.13 11.94 3.10
CA PHE A 205 9.09 10.49 3.31
C PHE A 205 8.26 9.81 2.22
N ASN A 206 8.44 8.51 2.06
CA ASN A 206 7.65 7.69 1.14
C ASN A 206 6.31 7.32 1.80
N ILE A 207 5.22 7.32 1.03
CA ILE A 207 3.89 6.90 1.47
C ILE A 207 3.51 5.60 0.77
N ILE A 208 3.17 4.59 1.55
CA ILE A 208 2.50 3.38 1.09
C ILE A 208 1.00 3.61 1.17
N GLY A 209 0.38 3.74 0.00
CA GLY A 209 -1.05 3.99 -0.14
C GLY A 209 -1.86 2.71 -0.34
N ASP A 210 -3.17 2.88 -0.48
CA ASP A 210 -4.16 1.82 -0.59
C ASP A 210 -3.82 0.84 -1.71
N ILE A 211 -3.44 1.31 -2.90
CA ILE A 211 -3.04 0.44 -4.03
C ILE A 211 -1.99 -0.61 -3.63
N THR A 212 -1.02 -0.23 -2.80
CA THR A 212 0.05 -1.13 -2.37
C THR A 212 -0.36 -2.03 -1.21
N MET A 213 -1.38 -1.64 -0.44
CA MET A 213 -1.94 -2.43 0.67
C MET A 213 -3.07 -3.38 0.23
N GLN A 214 -3.52 -3.33 -1.02
CA GLN A 214 -4.53 -4.26 -1.53
C GLN A 214 -4.09 -5.73 -1.43
N ASP A 215 -5.01 -6.61 -1.03
CA ASP A 215 -4.78 -8.02 -0.74
C ASP A 215 -3.63 -8.28 0.25
N GLN A 216 -3.37 -7.30 1.13
CA GLN A 216 -2.52 -7.41 2.30
C GLN A 216 -3.34 -7.05 3.55
N MET A 217 -3.34 -7.95 4.53
CA MET A 217 -3.81 -7.61 5.86
C MET A 217 -2.70 -6.81 6.55
N VAL A 218 -2.96 -5.53 6.80
CA VAL A 218 -2.06 -4.62 7.52
C VAL A 218 -2.55 -4.46 8.95
N ILE A 219 -1.65 -4.65 9.91
CA ILE A 219 -1.97 -4.73 11.34
C ILE A 219 -1.15 -3.67 12.09
N TYR A 220 -1.82 -2.88 12.90
CA TYR A 220 -1.23 -1.82 13.71
C TYR A 220 -1.46 -2.17 15.18
N ASP A 221 -0.44 -2.76 15.80
CA ASP A 221 -0.49 -3.18 17.20
C ASP A 221 0.21 -2.11 18.06
N ASN A 222 -0.58 -1.16 18.58
CA ASN A 222 -0.07 -0.08 19.41
C ASN A 222 0.28 -0.55 20.83
N GLU A 223 -0.24 -1.69 21.28
CA GLU A 223 0.14 -2.28 22.57
C GLU A 223 1.61 -2.71 22.56
N LYS A 224 2.07 -3.27 21.43
CA LYS A 224 3.46 -3.73 21.24
C LYS A 224 4.31 -2.78 20.38
N ALA A 225 3.76 -1.63 19.99
CA ALA A 225 4.40 -0.66 19.11
C ALA A 225 4.98 -1.29 17.83
N GLN A 226 4.23 -2.18 17.19
CA GLN A 226 4.65 -2.90 15.99
C GLN A 226 3.64 -2.78 14.86
N LEU A 227 4.17 -2.77 13.63
CA LEU A 227 3.39 -2.81 12.40
C LEU A 227 3.59 -4.18 11.75
N GLY A 228 2.51 -4.79 11.29
CA GLY A 228 2.50 -6.11 10.69
C GLY A 228 1.86 -6.10 9.31
N TRP A 229 2.31 -6.99 8.43
CA TRP A 229 1.60 -7.29 7.19
C TRP A 229 1.69 -8.77 6.83
N VAL A 230 0.63 -9.27 6.19
CA VAL A 230 0.57 -10.62 5.62
C VAL A 230 -0.29 -10.61 4.37
N ARG A 231 0.10 -11.37 3.33
CA ARG A 231 -0.72 -11.55 2.13
C ARG A 231 -1.97 -12.37 2.46
N GLY A 232 -3.13 -11.91 2.00
CA GLY A 232 -4.39 -12.60 2.20
C GLY A 232 -5.44 -12.17 1.19
N ALA A 233 -6.32 -13.09 0.79
CA ALA A 233 -7.45 -12.77 -0.08
C ALA A 233 -8.49 -11.94 0.69
N CYS A 234 -8.38 -10.60 0.61
CA CYS A 234 -9.20 -9.67 1.39
C CYS A 234 -10.68 -9.65 1.00
N SER A 235 -11.07 -10.39 -0.06
CA SER A 235 -12.46 -10.64 -0.42
C SER A 235 -13.16 -11.63 0.53
N ARG A 236 -12.40 -12.38 1.34
CA ARG A 236 -12.93 -13.29 2.36
C ARG A 236 -13.07 -12.58 3.70
N SER A 237 -13.96 -13.08 4.56
CA SER A 237 -14.07 -12.57 5.92
C SER A 237 -12.76 -12.75 6.68
N ALA A 238 -12.49 -11.87 7.63
CA ALA A 238 -11.28 -11.91 8.45
C ALA A 238 -11.07 -13.30 9.12
N LYS A 239 -12.15 -13.93 9.61
CA LYS A 239 -12.10 -15.30 10.18
C LYS A 239 -11.63 -16.34 9.18
N SER A 240 -12.09 -16.22 7.93
CA SER A 240 -11.68 -17.11 6.86
C SER A 240 -10.18 -16.93 6.56
N ILE A 241 -9.68 -15.70 6.44
CA ILE A 241 -8.26 -15.44 6.19
C ILE A 241 -7.38 -16.05 7.29
N ILE A 242 -7.74 -15.84 8.56
CA ILE A 242 -7.01 -16.42 9.71
C ILE A 242 -7.04 -17.95 9.67
N SER A 243 -8.14 -18.58 9.27
CA SER A 243 -8.19 -20.05 9.14
C SER A 243 -7.31 -20.61 8.01
N PHE A 244 -7.03 -19.83 6.96
CA PHE A 244 -6.09 -20.18 5.88
C PHE A 244 -4.63 -19.80 6.17
N LEU A 245 -4.44 -19.08 7.28
CA LEU A 245 -3.32 -18.78 8.16
C LEU A 245 -2.66 -19.87 9.04
N PRO A 246 -2.25 -21.11 8.67
CA PRO A 246 -1.72 -22.05 9.68
C PRO A 246 -0.52 -21.50 10.43
#